data_AF-A0A128F8N3-F1
#
_entry.id   AF-A0A128F8N3-F1
#
_cell.length_a   1.000
_cell.length_b   1.000
_cell.length_c   1.000
_cell.angle_alpha   90.00
_cell.angle_beta   90.00
_cell.angle_gamma   90.00
#
_symmetry.space_group_name_H-M   'P 1'
#
loop_
_entity.id
_entity.type
_entity.pdbx_description
1 polymer ?
#
loop_
_entity_poly.entity_id
_entity_poly.type
_entity_poly.pdbx_seq_one_letter_code
_entity_poly.pdbx_strand_id
1 'polypeptide(L)' 'MFNYIRRYILDESGVTAIEYAIIGVAVSVITLAMFAENSALPSALVSAITVIETNINAAGN' A
#
# COMPACT_ATOMS: atom_id res chain seq x y z
N MET A 1 -28.42 -9.72 34.36
CA MET A 1 -28.72 -9.98 32.93
C MET A 1 -28.74 -8.71 32.09
N PHE A 2 -29.52 -7.67 32.45
CA PHE A 2 -29.59 -6.39 31.71
C PHE A 2 -28.24 -5.70 31.44
N ASN A 3 -27.29 -5.80 32.37
CA ASN A 3 -25.97 -5.16 32.20
C ASN A 3 -25.13 -5.74 31.05
N TYR A 4 -25.28 -7.02 30.71
CA TYR A 4 -24.51 -7.63 29.62
C TYR A 4 -24.98 -7.14 28.26
N ILE A 5 -26.31 -7.00 28.10
CA ILE A 5 -26.92 -6.49 26.86
C ILE A 5 -26.50 -5.04 26.62
N ARG A 6 -26.51 -4.21 27.67
CA ARG A 6 -26.06 -2.82 27.57
C ARG A 6 -24.58 -2.71 27.21
N ARG A 7 -23.74 -3.58 27.76
CA ARG A 7 -22.29 -3.61 27.49
C ARG A 7 -21.99 -4.05 26.07
N TYR A 8 -22.76 -4.99 25.53
CA TYR A 8 -22.66 -5.46 24.15
C TYR A 8 -23.10 -4.40 23.14
N ILE A 9 -24.16 -3.64 23.44
CA ILE A 9 -24.62 -2.53 22.57
C ILE A 9 -23.60 -1.37 22.55
N LEU A 10 -22.85 -1.18 23.63
CA LEU A 10 -21.81 -0.16 23.76
C LEU A 10 -20.41 -0.67 23.38
N ASP A 11 -20.31 -1.89 22.86
CA ASP A 11 -19.04 -2.51 22.51
C ASP A 11 -18.64 -2.11 21.07
N GLU A 12 -17.68 -1.19 20.97
CA GLU A 12 -17.16 -0.69 19.69
C GLU A 12 -16.04 -1.56 19.12
N SER A 13 -15.57 -2.59 19.86
CA SER A 13 -14.41 -3.40 19.46
C SER A 13 -14.57 -4.05 18.07
N GLY A 14 -15.79 -4.48 17.71
CA GLY A 14 -16.11 -4.99 16.38
C GLY A 14 -16.17 -3.92 15.28
N VAL A 15 -16.57 -2.70 15.62
CA VAL A 15 -16.65 -1.56 14.68
C VAL A 15 -15.24 -1.06 14.34
N THR A 16 -14.35 -0.99 15.32
CA THR A 16 -12.93 -0.68 15.06
C THR A 16 -12.25 -1.75 14.21
N ALA A 17 -12.58 -3.03 14.38
CA ALA A 17 -11.99 -4.11 13.57
C ALA A 17 -12.36 -4.01 12.08
N ILE A 18 -13.62 -3.66 11.77
CA ILE A 18 -14.06 -3.48 10.38
C ILE A 18 -13.45 -2.23 9.74
N GLU A 19 -13.22 -1.16 10.51
CA GLU A 19 -12.52 0.03 10.03
C GLU A 19 -11.06 -0.25 9.70
N TYR A 20 -10.32 -0.94 10.57
CA TYR A 20 -8.94 -1.36 10.27
C TYR A 20 -8.88 -2.31 9.08
N ALA A 21 -9.88 -3.18 8.90
CA ALA A 21 -9.98 -4.03 7.72
C ALA A 21 -10.13 -3.19 6.44
N ILE A 22 -10.98 -2.17 6.44
CA ILE A 22 -11.18 -1.26 5.30
C ILE A 22 -9.90 -0.44 5.03
N ILE A 23 -9.22 0.05 6.06
CA ILE A 23 -7.93 0.74 5.91
C ILE A 23 -6.89 -0.21 5.29
N GLY A 24 -6.84 -1.47 5.71
CA GLY A 24 -5.97 -2.50 5.13
C GLY A 24 -6.25 -2.75 3.65
N VAL A 25 -7.53 -2.79 3.26
CA VAL A 25 -7.94 -2.88 1.84
C VAL A 25 -7.48 -1.65 1.06
N ALA A 26 -7.67 -0.45 1.60
CA ALA A 26 -7.27 0.80 0.94
C ALA A 26 -5.75 0.88 0.73
N VAL A 27 -4.96 0.52 1.74
CA VAL A 27 -3.49 0.45 1.64
C VAL A 27 -3.08 -0.57 0.59
N SER A 28 -3.71 -1.75 0.58
CA SER A 28 -3.40 -2.80 -0.40
C SER A 28 -3.63 -2.33 -1.84
N VAL A 29 -4.75 -1.63 -2.10
CA VAL A 29 -5.07 -1.06 -3.42
C VAL A 29 -4.04 0.00 -3.84
N ILE A 30 -3.66 0.90 -2.93
CA ILE A 30 -2.65 1.93 -3.21
C ILE A 30 -1.30 1.28 -3.52
N THR A 31 -0.87 0.30 -2.71
CA THR A 31 0.39 -0.42 -2.97
C THR A 31 0.36 -1.16 -4.30
N LEU A 32 -0.76 -1.82 -4.64
CA LEU A 32 -0.91 -2.47 -5.93
C LEU A 32 -0.79 -1.48 -7.08
N ALA A 33 -1.45 -0.32 -6.99
CA ALA A 33 -1.38 0.72 -8.02
C ALA A 33 0.03 1.30 -8.19
N MET A 34 0.79 1.45 -7.09
CA MET A 34 2.17 1.93 -7.12
C MET A 34 3.16 0.93 -7.75
N PHE A 35 2.87 -0.36 -7.68
CA PHE A 35 3.75 -1.43 -8.16
C PHE A 35 3.19 -2.17 -9.38
N ALA A 36 2.04 -1.77 -9.91
CA ALA A 36 1.47 -2.33 -11.12
C ALA A 36 2.43 -2.17 -12.31
N GLU A 37 2.34 -3.06 -13.28
CA GLU A 37 3.13 -2.99 -14.51
C GLU A 37 2.93 -1.64 -15.20
N ASN A 38 4.01 -0.98 -15.60
CA ASN A 38 4.02 0.36 -16.21
C ASN A 38 3.53 1.52 -15.32
N SER A 39 3.40 1.32 -14.01
CA SER A 39 3.15 2.43 -13.08
C SER A 39 4.38 3.35 -12.92
N ALA A 40 4.15 4.53 -12.34
CA ALA A 40 5.15 5.58 -12.26
C ALA A 40 6.44 5.17 -11.53
N LEU A 41 6.33 4.39 -10.45
CA LEU A 41 7.48 4.01 -9.63
C LEU A 41 8.41 3.00 -10.32
N PRO A 42 7.95 1.84 -10.83
CA PRO A 42 8.77 0.93 -11.62
C PRO A 42 9.38 1.60 -12.84
N SER A 43 8.60 2.42 -13.56
CA SER A 43 9.09 3.15 -14.73
C SER A 43 10.23 4.12 -14.39
N ALA A 44 10.07 4.91 -13.32
CA ALA A 44 11.12 5.81 -12.85
C ALA A 44 12.38 5.05 -12.41
N LEU A 45 12.22 3.91 -11.73
CA LEU A 45 13.34 3.09 -11.30
C LEU A 45 14.10 2.49 -12.49
N VAL A 46 13.39 1.92 -13.47
CA VAL A 46 13.99 1.41 -14.71
C VAL A 46 14.71 2.54 -15.44
N SER A 47 14.07 3.70 -15.61
CA SER A 47 14.67 4.85 -16.27
C SER A 47 15.97 5.30 -15.57
N ALA A 48 15.98 5.37 -14.25
CA ALA A 48 17.17 5.73 -13.48
C ALA A 48 18.32 4.72 -13.69
N ILE A 49 18.02 3.42 -13.68
CA ILE A 49 19.00 2.36 -13.94
C ILE A 49 19.52 2.44 -15.38
N THR A 50 18.65 2.67 -16.37
CA THR A 50 19.05 2.85 -17.77
C THR A 50 19.99 4.05 -17.94
N VAL A 51 19.76 5.16 -17.22
CA VAL A 51 20.67 6.32 -17.24
C VAL A 51 22.05 5.94 -16.67
N ILE A 52 22.09 5.18 -15.57
CA ILE A 52 23.36 4.70 -14.99
C ILE A 52 24.09 3.80 -16.00
N GLU A 53 23.39 2.83 -16.59
CA GLU A 53 23.94 1.93 -17.60
C GLU A 53 24.50 2.70 -18.81
N THR A 54 23.76 3.69 -19.30
CA THR A 54 24.16 4.54 -20.42
C THR A 54 25.46 5.28 -20.12
N ASN A 55 25.58 5.86 -18.93
CA ASN A 55 26.78 6.60 -18.53
C ASN A 55 28.00 5.68 -18.35
N ILE A 56 27.81 4.46 -17.82
CA ILE A 56 28.89 3.47 -17.69
C ILE A 56 29.39 3.05 -19.08
N ASN A 57 28.48 2.73 -19.99
CA ASN A 57 28.83 2.33 -21.35
C ASN A 57 29.47 3.46 -22.16
N ALA A 58 29.08 4.72 -21.90
CA ALA A 58 29.69 5.89 -22.51
C ALA A 58 31.09 6.19 -21.98
N ALA A 59 31.41 5.85 -20.73
CA ALA A 59 32.74 6.05 -20.14
C ALA A 59 33.73 4.92 -20.50
N GLY A 60 33.21 3.72 -20.83
CA GLY A 60 34.01 2.56 -21.24
C GLY A 60 34.36 2.52 -22.73
N ASN A 61 33.79 3.41 -23.55
CA ASN A 61 34.15 3.65 -24.95
C ASN A 61 34.88 4.98 -25.09
#